data_AF-A0A4S8MBG5-F1
#
_entry.id   AF-A0A4S8MBG5-F1
#
_cell.length_a   1.000
_cell.length_b   1.000
_cell.length_c   1.000
_cell.angle_alpha   90.00
_cell.angle_beta   90.00
_cell.angle_gamma   90.00
#
_symmetry.space_group_name_H-M   'P 1'
#
loop_
_entity.id
_entity.type
_entity.pdbx_description
1 polymer ?
#
loop_
_entity_poly.entity_id
_entity_poly.type
_entity_poly.pdbx_seq_one_letter_code
_entity_poly.pdbx_strand_id
1 'polypeptide(L)' 'RFIYMMFLAIDACFRLKRKQISSWNRDPSLQDGWAYFVENKPFLDWIESMKDQKEVS' A
#
# COMPACT_ATOMS: atom_id res chain seq x y z
N ARG A 1 1.47 17.97 -33.88
CA ARG A 1 2.20 16.71 -33.56
C ARG A 1 2.15 16.52 -32.05
N PHE A 2 1.53 15.43 -31.59
CA PHE A 2 1.28 15.18 -30.17
C PHE A 2 2.56 14.63 -29.53
N ILE A 3 3.49 15.54 -29.29
CA ILE A 3 4.86 15.26 -28.83
C ILE A 3 4.91 14.48 -27.50
N TYR A 4 3.79 14.36 -26.78
CA TYR A 4 3.69 13.61 -25.52
C TYR A 4 2.76 12.40 -25.55
N MET A 5 2.26 12.01 -26.73
CA MET A 5 1.32 10.89 -26.83
C MET A 5 1.93 9.58 -26.36
N MET A 6 3.23 9.42 -26.64
CA MET A 6 4.03 8.32 -26.12
C MET A 6 3.98 8.29 -24.58
N PHE A 7 4.19 9.43 -23.89
CA PHE A 7 4.20 9.50 -22.42
C PHE A 7 2.83 9.22 -21.79
N LEU A 8 1.75 9.67 -22.40
CA LEU A 8 0.39 9.45 -21.90
C LEU A 8 -0.06 8.00 -22.06
N ALA A 9 0.27 7.36 -23.19
CA ALA A 9 -0.02 5.95 -23.40
C ALA A 9 0.72 5.08 -22.36
N ILE A 10 1.94 5.47 -22.04
CA ILE A 10 2.77 4.81 -21.03
C ILE A 10 2.13 4.96 -19.63
N ASP A 11 1.73 6.15 -19.17
CA ASP A 11 1.05 6.36 -17.87
C ASP A 11 -0.29 5.59 -17.77
N ALA A 12 -1.05 5.54 -18.86
CA ALA A 12 -2.32 4.82 -18.92
C ALA A 12 -2.14 3.30 -18.72
N CYS A 13 -1.15 2.71 -19.39
CA CYS A 13 -0.81 1.29 -19.21
C CYS A 13 -0.41 0.97 -17.76
N PHE A 14 0.34 1.86 -17.09
CA PHE A 14 0.74 1.66 -15.70
C PHE A 14 -0.43 1.72 -14.73
N ARG A 15 -1.37 2.64 -14.93
CA ARG A 15 -2.58 2.76 -14.10
C ARG A 15 -3.51 1.57 -14.29
N LEU A 16 -3.65 1.06 -15.52
CA LEU A 16 -4.43 -0.16 -15.80
C LEU A 16 -3.81 -1.37 -15.11
N LYS A 17 -2.48 -1.49 -15.13
CA LYS A 17 -1.82 -2.60 -14.47
C LYS A 17 -1.88 -2.49 -12.94
N ARG A 18 -1.69 -1.29 -12.38
CA ARG A 18 -1.92 -0.96 -10.94
C ARG A 18 -3.39 -0.92 -10.56
N LYS A 19 -4.31 -1.26 -11.45
CA LYS A 19 -5.73 -1.48 -11.14
C LYS A 19 -6.06 -2.95 -10.90
N GLN A 20 -5.28 -3.88 -11.44
CA GLN A 20 -5.67 -5.30 -11.53
C GLN A 20 -5.32 -6.25 -10.35
N ILE A 21 -4.60 -5.80 -9.32
CA ILE A 21 -3.79 -6.64 -8.38
C ILE A 21 -3.69 -5.96 -6.98
N SER A 22 -4.49 -4.97 -6.57
CA SER A 22 -3.99 -4.00 -5.54
C SER A 22 -3.93 -4.60 -4.17
N SER A 23 -2.70 -4.75 -3.71
CA SER A 23 -2.30 -5.13 -2.37
C SER A 23 -1.43 -4.02 -1.80
N TRP A 24 -1.12 -4.10 -0.52
CA TRP A 24 -0.36 -3.06 0.16
C TRP A 24 1.05 -2.86 -0.42
N ASN A 25 1.67 -3.97 -0.83
CA ASN A 25 2.92 -3.96 -1.60
C ASN A 25 2.77 -3.30 -2.99
N ARG A 26 1.57 -3.30 -3.57
CA ARG A 26 1.35 -2.87 -4.95
C ARG A 26 0.89 -1.42 -5.09
N ASP A 27 0.24 -0.90 -4.07
CA ASP A 27 -0.07 0.53 -3.99
C ASP A 27 0.15 1.02 -2.55
N PRO A 28 1.43 1.21 -2.14
CA PRO A 28 1.77 1.75 -0.84
C PRO A 28 1.28 3.19 -0.74
N SER A 29 0.75 3.55 0.42
CA SER A 29 0.06 4.83 0.56
C SER A 29 1.13 5.87 0.76
N LEU A 30 0.86 7.03 0.20
CA LEU A 30 1.71 8.18 0.32
C LEU A 30 1.87 8.65 1.78
N GLN A 31 0.92 8.29 2.66
CA GLN A 31 0.86 8.72 4.05
C GLN A 31 0.64 7.51 4.96
N ASP A 32 1.65 6.63 5.00
CA ASP A 32 1.60 5.51 5.91
C ASP A 32 1.65 6.00 7.37
N GLY A 33 0.74 5.49 8.20
CA GLY A 33 0.74 5.75 9.64
C GLY A 33 0.29 7.12 10.13
N TRP A 34 -0.17 8.04 9.27
CA TRP A 34 -0.61 9.38 9.70
C TRP A 34 -1.82 9.38 10.63
N ALA A 35 -2.69 8.36 10.57
CA ALA A 35 -3.90 8.30 11.40
C ALA A 35 -3.63 7.91 12.87
N TYR A 36 -2.65 7.04 13.10
CA TYR A 36 -2.32 6.50 14.42
C TYR A 36 -0.90 6.85 14.87
N PHE A 37 -0.22 7.70 14.10
CA PHE A 37 1.18 8.09 14.27
C PHE A 37 2.17 6.91 14.31
N VAL A 38 1.80 5.77 13.73
CA VAL A 38 2.61 4.55 13.67
C VAL A 38 2.49 3.93 12.28
N GLU A 39 3.62 3.52 11.70
CA GLU A 39 3.68 2.85 10.39
C GLU A 39 2.81 1.58 10.36
N ASN A 40 2.15 1.32 9.23
CA ASN A 40 1.14 0.26 9.14
C ASN A 40 1.73 -1.13 9.27
N LYS A 41 2.92 -1.38 8.71
CA LYS A 41 3.54 -2.70 8.70
C LYS A 41 3.94 -3.17 10.12
N PRO A 42 4.67 -2.37 10.93
CA PRO A 42 4.93 -2.70 12.33
C PRO A 42 3.65 -2.90 13.16
N PHE A 43 2.61 -2.12 12.88
CA PHE A 43 1.32 -2.24 13.56
C PHE A 43 0.62 -3.58 13.25
N LEU A 44 0.65 -4.03 12.00
CA LEU A 44 0.11 -5.34 11.61
C LEU A 44 0.94 -6.50 12.17
N ASP A 45 2.26 -6.38 12.16
CA ASP A 45 3.16 -7.39 12.73
C ASP A 45 2.96 -7.51 14.26
N TRP A 46 2.74 -6.37 14.93
CA TRP A 46 2.36 -6.33 16.34
C TRP A 46 1.04 -7.08 16.54
N ILE A 47 -0.02 -6.74 15.81
CA ILE A 47 -1.33 -7.43 15.87
C ILE A 47 -1.20 -8.95 15.70
N GLU A 48 -0.38 -9.41 14.75
CA GLU A 48 -0.12 -10.83 14.53
C GLU A 48 0.54 -11.49 15.75
N SER A 49 1.47 -10.78 16.41
CA SER A 49 2.25 -11.31 17.54
C SER A 49 1.46 -11.49 18.84
N MET A 50 0.38 -10.72 19.10
CA MET A 50 -0.47 -10.94 20.28
C MET A 50 -1.66 -11.87 20.02
N LYS A 51 -1.74 -12.50 18.84
CA LYS A 51 -2.89 -13.39 18.53
C LYS A 51 -3.12 -14.48 19.57
N ASP A 52 -2.04 -15.01 20.15
CA ASP A 52 -2.08 -16.12 21.10
C ASP A 52 -1.84 -15.69 22.55
N GLN A 53 -1.80 -14.38 22.82
CA GLN A 53 -1.53 -13.85 24.15
C GLN A 53 -2.66 -14.25 25.11
N LYS A 54 -2.38 -15.18 26.03
CA LYS A 54 -3.30 -15.54 27.10
C LYS A 54 -3.27 -14.46 28.18
N GLU A 55 -4.44 -13.97 28.58
CA GLU A 55 -4.54 -13.00 29.67
C GLU A 55 -4.00 -13.60 30.99
N VAL A 56 -2.98 -12.93 31.55
CA VAL A 56 -2.63 -12.67 32.97
C VAL A 56 -3.09 -13.64 34.08
N SER A 57 -2.17 -14.01 35.00
CA SER A 57 -2.29 -13.83 36.47
C SER A 57 -0.99 -14.10 37.22
#